data_AF-A0A4Z0NZB5-F1
#
_entry.id   AF-A0A4Z0NZB5-F1
#
_cell.length_a   1.000
_cell.length_b   1.000
_cell.length_c   1.000
_cell.angle_alpha   90.00
_cell.angle_beta   90.00
_cell.angle_gamma   90.00
#
_symmetry.space_group_name_H-M   'P 1'
#
loop_
_entity.id
_entity.type
_entity.pdbx_description
1 polymer ?
#
loop_
_entity_poly.entity_id
_entity_poly.type
_entity_poly.pdbx_seq_one_letter_code
_entity_poly.pdbx_strand_id
1 'polypeptide(L)'
;MYFESKGYAYHAPAHPHKEGSPAVLRQGHPYSPIAHNSLASVTESYAAFIRLLPERPILIVHSFGGLMVQLLLQQQLAVAGVAIHSVPPQETTARITVPKVALHSFKQMRNQLLSAARFVFARRC
;
A
#
# COMPACT_ATOMS: atom_id res chain seq x y z
N MET A 1 8.88 5.32 19.25
CA MET A 1 9.27 5.24 17.82
C MET A 1 9.79 6.61 17.34
N TYR A 2 10.54 6.71 16.22
CA TYR A 2 11.12 7.98 15.75
C TYR A 2 10.06 9.08 15.52
N PHE A 3 8.95 8.77 14.85
CA PHE A 3 7.87 9.72 14.56
C PHE A 3 7.16 10.21 15.82
N GLU A 4 6.80 9.31 16.72
CA GLU A 4 6.18 9.67 18.01
C GLU A 4 7.08 10.59 18.84
N SER A 5 8.40 10.34 18.86
CA SER A 5 9.36 11.21 19.55
C SER A 5 9.45 12.63 18.97
N LYS A 6 8.99 12.81 17.73
CA LYS A 6 8.90 14.11 17.04
C LYS A 6 7.50 14.74 17.18
N GLY A 7 6.62 14.15 17.98
CA GLY A 7 5.24 14.60 18.19
C GLY A 7 4.25 14.09 17.14
N TYR A 8 4.59 13.02 16.41
CA TYR A 8 3.75 12.46 15.35
C TYR A 8 2.99 11.20 15.76
N ALA A 9 1.66 11.27 15.70
CA ALA A 9 0.78 10.12 15.86
C ALA A 9 0.86 9.23 14.62
N TYR A 10 1.22 7.97 14.83
CA TYR A 10 1.38 6.96 13.79
C TYR A 10 0.20 5.98 13.80
N HIS A 11 -0.32 5.66 12.62
CA HIS A 11 -1.27 4.56 12.44
C HIS A 11 -0.77 3.65 11.32
N ALA A 12 -0.92 2.34 11.45
CA ALA A 12 -0.70 1.41 10.36
C ALA A 12 -1.83 0.40 10.33
N PRO A 13 -2.98 0.76 9.72
CA PRO A 13 -4.10 -0.16 9.62
C PRO A 13 -3.68 -1.43 8.88
N ALA A 14 -4.19 -2.57 9.34
CA ALA A 14 -3.96 -3.83 8.67
C ALA A 14 -4.54 -3.78 7.25
N HIS A 15 -3.88 -4.45 6.32
CA HIS A 15 -4.42 -4.61 4.98
C HIS A 15 -5.66 -5.51 5.06
N PRO A 16 -6.77 -5.18 4.36
CA PRO A 16 -7.98 -5.98 4.35
C PRO A 16 -7.72 -7.46 4.07
N HIS A 17 -8.32 -8.32 4.90
CA HIS A 17 -8.28 -9.78 4.80
C HIS A 17 -6.91 -10.41 5.10
N LYS A 18 -5.94 -9.64 5.63
CA LYS A 18 -4.60 -10.15 6.02
C LYS A 18 -4.45 -10.35 7.53
N GLU A 19 -5.53 -10.67 8.21
CA GLU A 19 -5.55 -10.95 9.65
C GLU A 19 -5.05 -12.39 9.88
N GLY A 20 -3.88 -12.55 10.49
CA GLY A 20 -3.33 -13.85 10.86
C GLY A 20 -1.92 -14.09 10.34
N SER A 21 -1.40 -15.30 10.57
CA SER A 21 -0.03 -15.64 10.19
C SER A 21 0.08 -15.87 8.67
N PRO A 22 1.22 -15.53 8.04
CA PRO A 22 1.43 -15.79 6.61
C PRO A 22 1.29 -17.27 6.22
N ALA A 23 1.49 -18.21 7.14
CA ALA A 23 1.30 -19.63 6.87
C ALA A 23 -0.18 -19.98 6.69
N VAL A 24 -1.04 -19.50 7.60
CA VAL A 24 -2.49 -19.73 7.56
C VAL A 24 -3.10 -19.07 6.33
N LEU A 25 -2.74 -17.81 6.05
CA LEU A 25 -3.29 -17.08 4.90
C LEU A 25 -2.95 -17.75 3.55
N ARG A 26 -1.77 -18.38 3.43
CA ARG A 26 -1.36 -19.08 2.21
C ARG A 26 -2.12 -20.37 1.96
N GLN A 27 -2.57 -21.07 3.00
CA GLN A 27 -3.33 -22.31 2.87
C GLN A 27 -4.70 -22.09 2.20
N GLY A 28 -5.29 -20.91 2.39
CA GLY A 28 -6.58 -20.55 1.77
C GLY A 28 -6.49 -20.14 0.30
N HIS A 29 -5.30 -20.05 -0.30
CA HIS A 29 -5.14 -19.66 -1.71
C HIS A 29 -5.53 -20.82 -2.65
N PRO A 30 -6.23 -20.58 -3.78
CA PRO A 30 -6.59 -19.28 -4.36
C PRO A 30 -7.94 -18.72 -3.89
N TYR A 31 -8.76 -19.48 -3.17
CA TYR A 31 -10.14 -19.11 -2.85
C TYR A 31 -10.30 -18.15 -1.66
N SER A 32 -9.20 -17.68 -1.09
CA SER A 32 -9.21 -16.77 0.06
C SER A 32 -9.87 -15.41 -0.27
N PRO A 33 -10.45 -14.72 0.72
CA PRO A 33 -10.93 -13.34 0.55
C PRO A 33 -9.83 -12.37 0.08
N ILE A 34 -8.56 -12.64 0.40
CA ILE A 34 -7.41 -11.85 -0.08
C ILE A 34 -7.36 -11.82 -1.61
N ALA A 35 -7.69 -12.93 -2.27
CA ALA A 35 -7.64 -13.04 -3.74
C ALA A 35 -8.73 -12.20 -4.43
N HIS A 36 -9.78 -11.82 -3.70
CA HIS A 36 -10.88 -10.99 -4.19
C HIS A 36 -10.63 -9.49 -3.94
N ASN A 37 -9.50 -9.12 -3.33
CA ASN A 37 -9.13 -7.72 -3.15
C ASN A 37 -8.83 -7.07 -4.50
N SER A 38 -9.59 -6.03 -4.83
CA SER A 38 -9.29 -5.15 -5.96
C SER A 38 -8.55 -3.91 -5.47
N LEU A 39 -7.82 -3.24 -6.37
CA LEU A 39 -7.19 -1.95 -6.03
C LEU A 39 -8.22 -0.96 -5.46
N ALA A 40 -9.41 -0.91 -6.05
CA ALA A 40 -10.49 -0.04 -5.62
C ALA A 40 -10.99 -0.38 -4.21
N SER A 41 -11.25 -1.66 -3.92
CA SER A 41 -11.77 -2.05 -2.60
C SER A 41 -10.77 -1.79 -1.47
N VAL A 42 -9.49 -2.07 -1.72
CA VAL A 42 -8.43 -1.82 -0.74
C VAL A 42 -8.21 -0.30 -0.56
N THR A 43 -8.25 0.48 -1.64
CA THR A 43 -8.11 1.95 -1.57
C THR A 43 -9.25 2.56 -0.78
N GLU A 44 -10.49 2.10 -0.99
CA GLU A 44 -11.64 2.59 -0.23
C GLU A 44 -11.56 2.23 1.25
N SER A 45 -11.02 1.06 1.61
CA SER A 45 -10.80 0.70 3.02
C SER A 45 -9.85 1.69 3.72
N TYR A 46 -8.75 2.10 3.06
CA TYR A 46 -7.87 3.14 3.60
C TYR A 46 -8.51 4.52 3.58
N ALA A 47 -9.29 4.86 2.55
CA ALA A 47 -10.04 6.12 2.49
C ALA A 47 -11.04 6.23 3.66
N ALA A 48 -11.79 5.17 3.94
CA ALA A 48 -12.70 5.09 5.08
C ALA A 48 -11.95 5.30 6.40
N PHE A 49 -10.79 4.67 6.58
CA PHE A 49 -9.95 4.90 7.76
C PHE A 49 -9.47 6.36 7.85
N ILE A 50 -8.98 6.94 6.76
CA ILE A 50 -8.51 8.33 6.72
C ILE A 50 -9.61 9.31 7.11
N ARG A 51 -10.86 9.08 6.67
CA ARG A 51 -12.01 9.94 6.99
C ARG A 51 -12.38 9.95 8.48
N LEU A 52 -11.96 8.95 9.24
CA LEU A 52 -12.15 8.90 10.70
C LEU A 52 -11.08 9.71 11.46
N LEU A 53 -10.01 10.12 10.78
CA LEU A 53 -8.96 10.91 11.39
C LEU A 53 -9.43 12.36 11.53
N PRO A 54 -8.99 13.06 12.60
CA PRO A 54 -9.38 14.45 12.84
C PRO A 54 -8.86 15.41 11.75
N GLU A 55 -7.81 15.02 11.02
CA GLU A 55 -7.17 15.82 9.98
C GLU A 55 -6.63 14.94 8.85
N ARG A 56 -6.39 15.56 7.70
CA ARG A 56 -5.80 14.89 6.54
C ARG A 56 -4.32 14.56 6.79
N PRO A 57 -3.89 13.30 6.62
CA PRO A 57 -2.55 12.87 6.99
C PRO A 57 -1.51 13.02 5.88
N ILE A 58 -0.24 12.86 6.25
CA ILE A 58 0.82 12.46 5.32
C ILE A 58 0.73 10.94 5.14
N LEU A 59 0.84 10.44 3.91
CA LEU A 59 0.86 9.01 3.62
C LEU A 59 2.28 8.58 3.27
N ILE A 60 2.79 7.53 3.90
CA ILE A 60 4.10 6.93 3.55
C ILE A 60 3.85 5.51 3.07
N VAL A 61 4.43 5.11 1.94
CA VAL A 61 4.16 3.81 1.35
C VAL A 61 5.36 3.21 0.66
N HIS A 62 5.38 1.89 0.55
CA HIS A 62 6.40 1.14 -0.18
C HIS A 62 5.77 0.37 -1.35
N SER A 63 6.48 0.28 -2.48
CA SER A 63 6.12 -0.60 -3.60
C SER A 63 4.73 -0.31 -4.19
N PHE A 64 3.87 -1.32 -4.31
CA PHE A 64 2.57 -1.24 -4.99
C PHE A 64 1.65 -0.15 -4.44
N GLY A 65 1.77 0.19 -3.16
CA GLY A 65 0.90 1.20 -2.56
C GLY A 65 1.16 2.63 -3.05
N GLY A 66 2.19 2.88 -3.87
CA GLY A 66 2.40 4.17 -4.54
C GLY A 66 1.20 4.63 -5.37
N LEU A 67 0.59 3.72 -6.14
CA LEU A 67 -0.62 4.03 -6.91
C LEU A 67 -1.81 4.37 -6.00
N MET A 68 -1.95 3.65 -4.88
CA MET A 68 -3.01 3.92 -3.90
C MET A 68 -2.86 5.32 -3.29
N VAL A 69 -1.64 5.72 -2.93
CA VAL A 69 -1.36 7.07 -2.41
C VAL A 69 -1.72 8.14 -3.45
N GLN A 70 -1.41 7.90 -4.72
CA GLN A 70 -1.76 8.84 -5.79
C GLN A 70 -3.28 9.02 -5.92
N LEU A 71 -4.05 7.93 -5.88
CA LEU A 71 -5.51 7.97 -5.90
C LEU A 71 -6.09 8.71 -4.68
N LEU A 72 -5.55 8.44 -3.48
CA LEU A 72 -6.01 9.10 -2.24
C LEU A 72 -5.71 10.60 -2.22
N LEU A 73 -4.57 11.02 -2.80
CA LEU A 73 -4.22 12.44 -2.97
C LEU A 73 -5.15 13.13 -3.96
N GLN A 74 -5.51 12.47 -5.08
CA GLN A 74 -6.47 13.00 -6.05
C GLN A 74 -7.87 13.19 -5.45
N GLN A 75 -8.24 12.35 -4.48
CA GLN A 75 -9.46 12.49 -3.68
C GLN A 75 -9.34 13.54 -2.56
N GLN A 76 -8.23 14.27 -2.48
CA GLN A 76 -7.95 15.28 -1.46
C GLN A 76 -7.97 14.75 -0.02
N LEU A 77 -7.79 13.44 0.19
CA LEU A 77 -7.87 12.81 1.51
C LEU A 77 -6.56 12.92 2.31
N ALA A 78 -5.45 13.25 1.68
CA ALA A 78 -4.14 13.41 2.32
C ALA A 78 -3.51 14.77 1.94
N VAL A 79 -2.61 15.27 2.79
CA VAL A 79 -1.87 16.51 2.52
C VAL A 79 -0.61 16.28 1.68
N ALA A 80 0.00 15.10 1.79
CA ALA A 80 1.19 14.72 1.06
C ALA A 80 1.35 13.19 1.02
N GLY A 81 2.15 12.70 0.06
CA GLY A 81 2.48 11.29 -0.09
C GLY A 81 3.99 11.08 -0.28
N VAL A 82 4.56 10.10 0.41
CA VAL A 82 5.95 9.65 0.28
C VAL A 82 5.94 8.21 -0.23
N ALA A 83 6.39 8.03 -1.47
CA ALA A 83 6.47 6.74 -2.15
C ALA A 83 7.90 6.22 -2.16
N ILE A 84 8.13 5.05 -1.57
CA ILE A 84 9.46 4.41 -1.46
C ILE A 84 9.47 3.18 -2.38
N HIS A 85 10.34 3.16 -3.40
CA HIS A 85 10.46 2.07 -4.37
C HIS A 85 9.13 1.66 -5.03
N SER A 86 8.27 2.62 -5.36
CA SER A 86 6.97 2.35 -5.96
C SER A 86 7.07 1.90 -7.41
N VAL A 87 6.14 1.03 -7.81
CA VAL A 87 6.01 0.56 -9.20
C VAL A 87 5.07 1.50 -9.95
N PRO A 88 5.41 1.97 -11.17
CA PRO A 88 4.53 2.82 -11.95
C PRO A 88 3.28 2.06 -12.43
N PRO A 89 2.18 2.76 -12.78
CA PRO A 89 0.98 2.15 -13.35
C PRO A 89 1.33 1.34 -14.61
N GLN A 90 0.75 0.15 -14.73
CA GLN A 90 1.11 -0.85 -15.74
C GLN A 90 1.09 -0.33 -17.19
N GLU A 91 0.20 0.62 -17.50
CA GLU A 91 0.05 1.24 -18.83
C GLU A 91 1.26 2.10 -19.28
N THR A 92 2.14 2.52 -18.36
CA THR A 92 3.34 3.31 -18.73
C THR A 92 4.54 2.47 -19.18
N THR A 93 4.46 1.13 -19.09
CA THR A 93 5.53 0.23 -19.55
C THR A 93 5.46 -0.11 -21.05
N ALA A 94 4.40 0.33 -21.74
CA ALA A 94 4.18 0.11 -23.17
C ALA A 94 5.01 1.07 -24.05
N ARG A 95 6.34 1.04 -23.94
CA ARG A 95 7.34 1.38 -25.00
C ARG A 95 8.77 1.57 -24.45
N ILE A 96 9.17 0.75 -23.48
CA ILE A 96 10.59 0.47 -23.30
C ILE A 96 10.73 -1.03 -23.45
N THR A 97 11.34 -1.48 -24.55
CA THR A 97 11.68 -2.89 -24.76
C THR A 97 12.58 -3.33 -23.63
N VAL A 98 12.02 -3.86 -22.55
CA VAL A 98 12.78 -4.46 -21.47
C VAL A 98 13.33 -5.79 -21.99
N PRO A 99 14.67 -5.97 -22.06
CA PRO A 99 15.23 -7.24 -22.49
C PRO A 99 14.74 -8.36 -21.57
N LYS A 100 14.52 -9.55 -22.15
CA LYS A 100 13.91 -10.75 -21.52
C LYS A 100 14.51 -11.15 -20.15
N VAL A 101 15.67 -10.62 -19.79
CA VAL A 101 16.34 -10.84 -18.50
C VAL A 101 15.52 -10.32 -17.30
N ALA A 102 14.61 -9.35 -17.49
CA ALA A 102 13.79 -8.80 -16.41
C ALA A 102 12.61 -9.69 -15.97
N LEU A 103 12.28 -10.75 -16.71
CA LEU A 103 11.11 -11.62 -16.41
C LEU A 103 11.32 -12.54 -15.19
N HIS A 104 12.57 -12.81 -14.78
CA HIS A 104 12.82 -13.58 -13.56
C HIS A 104 12.48 -12.82 -12.27
N SER A 105 12.48 -11.48 -12.30
CA SER A 105 12.11 -10.64 -11.15
C SER A 105 10.60 -10.61 -10.87
N PHE A 106 9.77 -11.00 -11.84
CA PHE A 106 8.31 -10.93 -11.71
C PHE A 106 7.73 -12.10 -10.88
N LYS A 107 8.32 -13.30 -11.00
CA LYS A 107 7.95 -14.45 -10.16
C LYS A 107 8.37 -14.24 -8.70
N GLN A 108 9.49 -13.54 -8.47
CA GLN A 108 9.98 -13.15 -7.15
C GLN A 108 9.04 -12.12 -6.48
N MET A 109 8.41 -11.23 -7.25
CA MET A 109 7.45 -10.21 -6.77
C MET A 109 6.19 -10.83 -6.15
N ARG A 110 5.77 -12.01 -6.61
CA ARG A 110 4.62 -12.75 -6.07
C ARG A 110 4.82 -13.16 -4.60
N ASN A 111 6.08 -13.34 -4.18
CA ASN A 111 6.45 -13.72 -2.81
C ASN A 111 6.81 -12.50 -1.92
N GLN A 112 6.96 -11.30 -2.48
CA GLN A 112 7.27 -10.07 -1.73
C GLN A 112 6.06 -9.17 -1.42
N LEU A 113 4.85 -9.60 -1.79
CA LEU A 113 3.56 -8.99 -1.40
C LEU A 113 3.23 -9.06 0.12
N LEU A 114 4.22 -9.42 0.94
CA LEU A 114 4.12 -9.62 2.39
C LEU A 114 4.49 -8.38 3.22
N SER A 115 5.12 -7.36 2.62
CA SER A 115 5.29 -6.09 3.31
C SER A 115 3.99 -5.29 3.20
N ALA A 116 3.23 -5.24 4.28
CA ALA A 116 2.11 -4.32 4.44
C ALA A 116 2.50 -2.92 3.94
N ALA A 117 1.60 -2.26 3.22
CA ALA A 117 1.69 -0.83 3.04
C ALA A 117 1.60 -0.21 4.44
N ARG A 118 2.76 0.09 5.03
CA ARG A 118 2.84 0.76 6.33
C ARG A 118 2.63 2.23 6.06
N PHE A 119 1.37 2.63 5.95
CA PHE A 119 1.00 4.03 6.02
C PHE A 119 1.57 4.59 7.32
N VAL A 120 2.28 5.70 7.26
CA VAL A 120 2.70 6.46 8.43
C VAL A 120 1.94 7.76 8.35
N PHE A 121 0.90 7.86 9.15
CA PHE A 121 0.20 9.11 9.41
C PHE A 121 1.11 9.94 10.30
N ALA A 122 1.17 11.23 10.06
CA ALA A 122 2.10 12.09 10.75
C ALA A 122 1.41 13.44 11.00
N ARG A 123 1.14 13.75 12.27
CA ARG A 123 0.73 15.09 12.79
C ARG A 123 1.86 15.73 13.62
N ARG A 124 2.02 17.06 13.69
CA ARG A 124 2.72 17.67 14.85
C ARG A 124 1.67 17.89 15.96
N CYS A 125 1.83 17.28 17.13
CA CYS A 125 0.99 17.56 18.29
C CYS A 125 0.80 19.06 18.50
#